data_AF-A0A971N1U4-F1
#
_entry.id   AF-A0A971N1U4-F1
#
_cell.length_a   1.000
_cell.length_b   1.000
_cell.length_c   1.000
_cell.angle_alpha   90.00
_cell.angle_beta   90.00
_cell.angle_gamma   90.00
#
_symmetry.space_group_name_H-M   'P 1'
#
loop_
_entity.id
_entity.type
_entity.pdbx_description
1 polymer ?
#
loop_
_entity_poly.entity_id
_entity_poly.type
_entity_poly.pdbx_seq_one_letter_code
_entity_poly.pdbx_strand_id
1 'polypeptide(L)'
;MGFHQSSESKLKTNDLAYLGFIKLDRSSPAHNHLVNIRDQHSALALAEYYFRCGLDVFQQVGHDHFFNALNRSLLALIYARKGEWDEALKIAEEAFDDASAQGGALAPICELLLSAILVESGAHQQARRRLANSMELLRRMEVETTGKDSSLFRIQMFGPIRVFHGGQEINATQWRTVKSRHLLAYLAHQDKPVSTDQIIEDLWPDVDPDRALALFHTTLYYLRRLLHQFTQEEMIIRGSKRYQLRPGRILSDRFQFEKTAHLALEKEITAALAEQLEAAVSLYRGDYLEDLDYQWVMPIQEKLRSLNLELRQKLAVYYLQNKMPAKALLHLQQLIMLNPYSETTLKLLLTACAEMGDQAAVIKHYAAFTKNISEELGLQPSSEMKKFFAHISKQK
;
A
#
# COMPACT_ATOMS: atom_id res chain seq x y z
N MET A 1 25.47 52.52 -14.63
CA MET A 1 26.62 51.70 -14.18
C MET A 1 26.25 51.17 -12.80
N GLY A 2 25.87 49.92 -12.58
CA GLY A 2 26.21 48.70 -13.29
C GLY A 2 26.85 47.76 -12.28
N PHE A 3 26.03 46.92 -11.63
CA PHE A 3 26.50 45.67 -11.04
C PHE A 3 25.48 44.58 -11.41
N HIS A 4 25.74 44.02 -12.60
CA HIS A 4 25.24 42.73 -13.03
C HIS A 4 26.10 41.62 -12.40
N GLN A 5 25.43 40.49 -12.11
CA GLN A 5 25.96 39.12 -12.11
C GLN A 5 27.02 38.75 -11.04
N SER A 6 26.62 37.89 -10.10
CA SER A 6 27.02 36.47 -10.11
C SER A 6 26.69 35.78 -8.78
N SER A 7 25.68 34.91 -8.80
CA SER A 7 25.63 33.76 -7.90
C SER A 7 24.78 32.63 -8.48
N GLU A 8 24.86 32.44 -9.80
CA GLU A 8 24.40 31.23 -10.51
C GLU A 8 25.48 30.13 -10.58
N SER A 9 26.69 30.37 -10.08
CA SER A 9 27.75 29.36 -10.10
C SER A 9 27.87 28.65 -8.75
N LYS A 10 27.05 27.62 -8.53
CA LYS A 10 27.37 26.43 -7.68
C LYS A 10 26.19 25.44 -7.58
N LEU A 11 25.63 25.05 -8.71
CA LEU A 11 25.00 23.73 -8.84
C LEU A 11 25.85 22.94 -9.83
N LYS A 12 26.89 22.30 -9.29
CA LYS A 12 27.73 21.39 -10.06
C LYS A 12 26.85 20.23 -10.54
N THR A 13 27.08 19.88 -11.79
CA THR A 13 26.30 19.04 -12.71
C THR A 13 26.19 17.55 -12.32
N ASN A 14 26.25 17.18 -11.04
CA ASN A 14 26.30 15.77 -10.60
C ASN A 14 25.21 15.32 -9.61
N ASP A 15 24.32 16.18 -9.12
CA ASP A 15 23.35 15.80 -8.06
C ASP A 15 21.88 15.62 -8.52
N LEU A 16 21.62 15.50 -9.84
CA LEU A 16 20.27 15.21 -10.36
C LEU A 16 20.08 13.76 -10.82
N ALA A 17 20.82 12.82 -10.23
CA ALA A 17 20.64 11.37 -10.46
C ALA A 17 19.38 10.77 -9.80
N TYR A 18 18.49 11.59 -9.23
CA TYR A 18 17.35 11.14 -8.41
C TYR A 18 16.03 10.93 -9.17
N LEU A 19 15.97 11.16 -10.48
CA LEU A 19 14.80 10.84 -11.33
C LEU A 19 15.14 9.77 -12.37
N GLY A 20 15.78 8.68 -11.93
CA GLY A 20 16.30 7.59 -12.74
C GLY A 20 15.27 6.79 -13.56
N PHE A 21 14.64 7.43 -14.54
CA PHE A 21 13.94 6.78 -15.62
C PHE A 21 14.91 6.53 -16.78
N ILE A 22 15.28 5.26 -16.93
CA ILE A 22 15.87 4.60 -18.12
C ILE A 22 17.28 5.09 -18.53
N LYS A 23 18.31 4.28 -18.22
CA LYS A 23 19.59 4.32 -18.94
C LYS A 23 19.39 3.75 -20.35
N LEU A 24 18.93 4.58 -21.28
CA LEU A 24 18.88 4.22 -22.70
C LEU A 24 20.29 4.07 -23.26
N ASP A 25 20.49 3.04 -24.09
CA ASP A 25 21.71 2.82 -24.86
C ASP A 25 22.04 4.02 -25.76
N ARG A 26 23.27 4.53 -25.67
CA ARG A 26 23.71 5.75 -26.39
C ARG A 26 23.69 5.61 -27.90
N SER A 27 23.59 4.39 -28.42
CA SER A 27 23.46 4.09 -29.86
C SER A 27 22.02 3.97 -30.37
N SER A 28 21.00 4.06 -29.52
CA SER A 28 19.61 3.89 -29.93
C SER A 28 19.07 5.13 -30.68
N PRO A 29 18.32 4.98 -31.79
CA PRO A 29 17.59 6.07 -32.42
C PRO A 29 16.62 6.78 -31.46
N ALA A 30 16.05 6.05 -30.50
CA ALA A 30 15.21 6.61 -29.44
C ALA A 30 16.03 7.37 -28.38
N HIS A 31 17.27 6.95 -28.10
CA HIS A 31 18.20 7.73 -27.29
C HIS A 31 18.60 9.02 -28.01
N ASN A 32 18.91 8.98 -29.30
CA ASN A 32 19.22 10.19 -30.07
C ASN A 32 17.99 11.10 -30.22
N HIS A 33 16.78 10.55 -30.30
CA HIS A 33 15.55 11.34 -30.32
C HIS A 33 15.23 11.95 -28.95
N LEU A 34 15.42 11.21 -27.85
CA LEU A 34 15.22 11.70 -26.49
C LEU A 34 16.35 12.61 -26.01
N VAL A 35 17.59 12.41 -26.45
CA VAL A 35 18.72 13.32 -26.23
C VAL A 35 18.54 14.59 -27.06
N ASN A 36 18.10 14.50 -28.33
CA ASN A 36 17.74 15.70 -29.09
C ASN A 36 16.58 16.47 -28.45
N ILE A 37 15.56 15.79 -27.92
CA ILE A 37 14.46 16.45 -27.19
C ILE A 37 14.98 17.05 -25.86
N ARG A 38 15.81 16.31 -25.10
CA ARG A 38 16.35 16.75 -23.79
C ARG A 38 17.37 17.88 -23.91
N ASP A 39 18.12 17.93 -25.00
CA ASP A 39 19.12 18.97 -25.26
C ASP A 39 18.48 20.20 -25.95
N GLN A 40 17.26 20.09 -26.48
CA GLN A 40 16.49 21.20 -27.07
C GLN A 40 15.39 21.77 -26.15
N HIS A 41 14.98 21.03 -25.11
CA HIS A 41 13.90 21.41 -24.21
C HIS A 41 14.33 21.41 -22.74
N SER A 42 13.86 22.38 -21.96
CA SER A 42 14.08 22.38 -20.51
C SER A 42 13.42 21.16 -19.85
N ALA A 43 13.89 20.74 -18.68
CA ALA A 43 13.29 19.64 -17.91
C ALA A 43 11.77 19.84 -17.69
N LEU A 44 11.32 21.10 -17.62
CA LEU A 44 9.91 21.48 -17.51
C LEU A 44 9.12 21.22 -18.80
N ALA A 45 9.71 21.51 -19.97
CA ALA A 45 9.07 21.24 -21.27
C ALA A 45 8.96 19.73 -21.56
N LEU A 46 9.93 18.93 -21.10
CA LEU A 46 9.84 17.47 -21.19
C LEU A 46 8.77 16.92 -20.24
N ALA A 47 8.70 17.44 -19.01
CA ALA A 47 7.67 17.05 -18.05
C ALA A 47 6.26 17.40 -18.59
N GLU A 48 6.07 18.63 -19.08
CA GLU A 48 4.82 19.06 -19.72
C GLU A 48 4.38 18.11 -20.84
N TYR A 49 5.30 17.76 -21.74
CA TYR A 49 5.03 16.81 -22.82
C TYR A 49 4.51 15.47 -22.29
N TYR A 50 5.17 14.88 -21.29
CA TYR A 50 4.75 13.59 -20.74
C TYR A 50 3.41 13.65 -20.01
N PHE A 51 3.13 14.70 -19.24
CA PHE A 51 1.84 14.85 -18.57
C PHE A 51 0.70 15.06 -19.57
N ARG A 52 0.92 15.84 -20.64
CA ARG A 52 -0.05 16.00 -21.75
C ARG A 52 -0.30 14.68 -22.48
N CYS A 53 0.75 13.93 -22.82
CA CYS A 53 0.59 12.58 -23.39
C CYS A 53 -0.17 11.65 -22.44
N GLY A 54 0.08 11.74 -21.14
CA GLY A 54 -0.68 11.01 -20.13
C GLY A 54 -2.18 11.34 -20.20
N LEU A 55 -2.54 12.62 -20.27
CA LEU A 55 -3.94 13.05 -20.39
C LEU A 55 -4.59 12.52 -21.67
N ASP A 56 -3.89 12.58 -22.80
CA ASP A 56 -4.39 12.07 -24.10
C ASP A 56 -4.63 10.56 -24.07
N VAL A 57 -3.72 9.80 -23.46
CA VAL A 57 -3.87 8.34 -23.29
C VAL A 57 -5.08 8.02 -22.40
N PHE A 58 -5.27 8.75 -21.29
CA PHE A 58 -6.41 8.51 -20.40
C PHE A 58 -7.76 8.91 -21.02
N GLN A 59 -7.80 9.90 -21.90
CA GLN A 59 -9.02 10.21 -22.68
C GLN A 59 -9.43 9.06 -23.62
N GLN A 60 -8.47 8.23 -24.07
CA GLN A 60 -8.72 7.15 -25.02
C GLN A 60 -8.97 5.79 -24.34
N VAL A 61 -8.39 5.55 -23.15
CA VAL A 61 -8.39 4.23 -22.49
C VAL A 61 -9.51 4.08 -21.44
N GLY A 62 -10.19 5.17 -21.07
CA GLY A 62 -11.37 5.16 -20.20
C GLY A 62 -11.26 6.16 -19.06
N HIS A 63 -12.42 6.59 -18.55
CA HIS A 63 -12.59 7.66 -17.56
C HIS A 63 -12.08 7.29 -16.15
N ASP A 64 -10.80 6.95 -16.00
CA ASP A 64 -10.17 6.92 -14.67
C ASP A 64 -9.89 8.35 -14.22
N HIS A 65 -10.90 8.90 -13.58
CA HIS A 65 -10.90 10.28 -13.18
C HIS A 65 -9.91 10.58 -12.04
N PHE A 66 -9.45 9.57 -11.29
CA PHE A 66 -8.43 9.75 -10.24
C PHE A 66 -7.09 10.13 -10.87
N PHE A 67 -6.63 9.34 -11.84
CA PHE A 67 -5.38 9.64 -12.54
C PHE A 67 -5.49 10.93 -13.35
N ASN A 68 -6.68 11.24 -13.89
CA ASN A 68 -6.89 12.46 -14.65
C ASN A 68 -6.74 13.72 -13.78
N ALA A 69 -7.43 13.80 -12.64
CA ALA A 69 -7.32 14.96 -11.74
C ALA A 69 -5.92 15.07 -11.11
N LEU A 70 -5.27 13.95 -10.77
CA LEU A 70 -3.89 13.97 -10.28
C LEU A 70 -2.91 14.45 -11.37
N ASN A 71 -3.04 13.94 -12.59
CA ASN A 71 -2.20 14.32 -13.73
C ASN A 71 -2.36 15.82 -14.07
N ARG A 72 -3.60 16.32 -14.15
CA ARG A 72 -3.86 17.77 -14.30
C ARG A 72 -3.23 18.59 -13.16
N SER A 73 -3.35 18.15 -11.92
CA SER A 73 -2.75 18.86 -10.78
C SER A 73 -1.21 18.94 -10.88
N LEU A 74 -0.56 17.87 -11.36
CA LEU A 74 0.89 17.86 -11.58
C LEU A 74 1.29 18.71 -12.80
N LEU A 75 0.49 18.70 -13.86
CA LEU A 75 0.67 19.58 -15.02
C LEU A 75 0.55 21.06 -14.63
N ALA A 76 -0.40 21.41 -13.78
CA ALA A 76 -0.56 22.75 -13.24
C ALA A 76 0.68 23.23 -12.48
N LEU A 77 1.30 22.37 -11.67
CA LEU A 77 2.57 22.69 -11.00
C LEU A 77 3.71 22.95 -11.99
N ILE A 78 3.72 22.28 -13.15
CA ILE A 78 4.74 22.52 -14.18
C ILE A 78 4.54 23.89 -14.83
N TYR A 79 3.30 24.25 -15.19
CA TYR A 79 2.99 25.58 -15.69
C TYR A 79 3.37 26.67 -14.67
N ALA A 80 3.09 26.45 -13.38
CA ALA A 80 3.50 27.34 -12.31
C ALA A 80 5.03 27.52 -12.26
N ARG A 81 5.78 26.42 -12.37
CA ARG A 81 7.25 26.44 -12.42
C ARG A 81 7.83 27.11 -13.66
N LYS A 82 7.08 27.17 -14.76
CA LYS A 82 7.41 27.93 -15.97
C LYS A 82 7.03 29.42 -15.86
N GLY A 83 6.37 29.82 -14.78
CA GLY A 83 5.85 31.18 -14.57
C GLY A 83 4.53 31.47 -15.31
N GLU A 84 3.89 30.44 -15.87
CA GLU A 84 2.63 30.51 -16.61
C GLU A 84 1.46 30.40 -15.61
N TRP A 85 1.31 31.39 -14.73
CA TRP A 85 0.42 31.33 -13.58
C TRP A 85 -1.06 31.20 -13.92
N ASP A 86 -1.54 31.89 -14.96
CA ASP A 86 -2.96 31.84 -15.35
C ASP A 86 -3.36 30.44 -15.84
N GLU A 87 -2.52 29.81 -16.65
CA GLU A 87 -2.76 28.45 -17.15
C GLU A 87 -2.61 27.42 -16.02
N ALA A 88 -1.63 27.60 -15.13
CA ALA A 88 -1.45 26.77 -13.95
C ALA A 88 -2.69 26.78 -13.04
N LEU A 89 -3.23 27.97 -12.75
CA LEU A 89 -4.41 28.11 -11.91
C LEU A 89 -5.64 27.49 -12.57
N LYS A 90 -5.87 27.76 -13.86
CA LYS A 90 -6.98 27.17 -14.62
C LYS A 90 -6.96 25.64 -14.57
N ILE A 91 -5.82 25.01 -14.88
CA ILE A 91 -5.68 23.55 -14.89
C ILE A 91 -5.86 22.96 -13.48
N ALA A 92 -5.35 23.64 -12.45
CA ALA A 92 -5.52 23.20 -11.07
C ALA A 92 -6.98 23.31 -10.58
N GLU A 93 -7.74 24.31 -11.05
CA GLU A 93 -9.18 24.42 -10.78
C GLU A 93 -9.97 23.33 -11.49
N GLU A 94 -9.70 23.07 -12.77
CA GLU A 94 -10.32 21.96 -13.51
C GLU A 94 -10.04 20.61 -12.82
N ALA A 95 -8.82 20.40 -12.33
CA ALA A 95 -8.47 19.20 -11.58
C ALA A 95 -9.26 19.06 -10.27
N PHE A 96 -9.48 20.16 -9.55
CA PHE A 96 -10.27 20.17 -8.33
C PHE A 96 -11.75 19.91 -8.60
N ASP A 97 -12.32 20.50 -9.66
CA ASP A 97 -13.73 20.31 -10.02
C ASP A 97 -13.99 18.86 -10.41
N ASP A 98 -13.10 18.27 -11.20
CA ASP A 98 -13.15 16.84 -11.54
C ASP A 98 -13.09 15.97 -10.28
N ALA A 99 -12.14 16.23 -9.37
CA ALA A 99 -12.00 15.50 -8.13
C ALA A 99 -13.21 15.67 -7.19
N SER A 100 -13.81 16.86 -7.17
CA SER A 100 -14.97 17.19 -6.32
C SER A 100 -16.25 16.50 -6.80
N ALA A 101 -16.40 16.30 -8.10
CA ALA A 101 -17.55 15.58 -8.67
C ALA A 101 -17.60 14.10 -8.27
N GLN A 102 -16.47 13.50 -7.86
CA GLN A 102 -16.39 12.09 -7.45
C GLN A 102 -16.36 11.88 -5.93
N GLY A 103 -15.97 12.89 -5.18
CA GLY A 103 -15.74 12.79 -3.74
C GLY A 103 -14.48 12.00 -3.37
N GLY A 104 -14.28 11.76 -2.07
CA GLY A 104 -13.13 11.03 -1.54
C GLY A 104 -11.86 11.87 -1.36
N ALA A 105 -10.71 11.20 -1.21
CA ALA A 105 -9.45 11.84 -0.77
C ALA A 105 -8.79 12.76 -1.81
N LEU A 106 -9.27 12.75 -3.06
CA LEU A 106 -8.62 13.47 -4.14
C LEU A 106 -8.91 14.98 -4.11
N ALA A 107 -10.15 15.37 -3.82
CA ALA A 107 -10.54 16.77 -3.70
C ALA A 107 -9.70 17.57 -2.67
N PRO A 108 -9.46 17.08 -1.43
CA PRO A 108 -8.60 17.79 -0.50
C PRO A 108 -7.14 17.84 -0.95
N ILE A 109 -6.64 16.84 -1.69
CA ILE A 109 -5.28 16.86 -2.27
C ILE A 109 -5.19 17.93 -3.37
N CYS A 110 -6.18 18.03 -4.26
CA CYS A 110 -6.22 19.07 -5.29
C CYS A 110 -6.28 20.48 -4.66
N GLU A 111 -7.03 20.68 -3.57
CA GLU A 111 -7.02 21.96 -2.83
C GLU A 111 -5.63 22.30 -2.26
N LEU A 112 -4.89 21.31 -1.74
CA LEU A 112 -3.52 21.54 -1.25
C LEU A 112 -2.58 21.94 -2.39
N LEU A 113 -2.63 21.24 -3.52
CA LEU A 113 -1.79 21.52 -4.69
C LEU A 113 -2.10 22.88 -5.31
N LEU A 114 -3.38 23.22 -5.49
CA LEU A 114 -3.81 24.54 -5.93
C LEU A 114 -3.39 25.64 -4.95
N SER A 115 -3.48 25.39 -3.65
CA SER A 115 -3.03 26.36 -2.65
C SER A 115 -1.52 26.65 -2.75
N ALA A 116 -0.70 25.65 -3.10
CA ALA A 116 0.73 25.84 -3.29
C ALA A 116 1.02 26.77 -4.48
N ILE A 117 0.30 26.58 -5.59
CA ILE A 117 0.39 27.47 -6.77
C ILE A 117 -0.04 28.90 -6.40
N LEU A 118 -1.13 29.06 -5.65
CA LEU A 118 -1.62 30.36 -5.18
C LEU A 118 -0.66 31.06 -4.21
N VAL A 119 0.12 30.31 -3.42
CA VAL A 119 1.16 30.89 -2.56
C VAL A 119 2.31 31.42 -3.42
N GLU A 120 2.78 30.63 -4.39
CA GLU A 120 3.89 31.00 -5.26
C GLU A 120 3.52 32.17 -6.21
N SER A 121 2.25 32.27 -6.63
CA SER A 121 1.75 33.39 -7.45
C SER A 121 1.44 34.68 -6.67
N GLY A 122 1.56 34.67 -5.33
CA GLY A 122 1.28 35.82 -4.46
C GLY A 122 -0.20 35.99 -4.07
N ALA A 123 -1.09 35.09 -4.49
CA ALA A 123 -2.51 35.08 -4.17
C ALA A 123 -2.81 34.50 -2.77
N HIS A 124 -2.10 34.98 -1.73
CA HIS A 124 -2.09 34.41 -0.38
C HIS A 124 -3.48 34.29 0.28
N GLN A 125 -4.39 35.24 0.01
CA GLN A 125 -5.76 35.17 0.55
C GLN A 125 -6.56 34.00 -0.04
N GLN A 126 -6.42 33.74 -1.34
CA GLN A 126 -7.08 32.62 -2.00
C GLN A 126 -6.46 31.30 -1.56
N ALA A 127 -5.13 31.24 -1.44
CA ALA A 127 -4.43 30.07 -0.90
C ALA A 127 -4.96 29.69 0.49
N ARG A 128 -5.12 30.68 1.39
CA ARG A 128 -5.66 30.45 2.74
C ARG A 128 -7.09 29.89 2.71
N ARG A 129 -7.93 30.32 1.77
CA ARG A 129 -9.29 29.79 1.59
C ARG A 129 -9.26 28.34 1.11
N ARG A 130 -8.44 28.03 0.10
CA ARG A 130 -8.26 26.66 -0.42
C ARG A 130 -7.74 25.70 0.67
N LEU A 131 -6.75 26.13 1.47
CA LEU A 131 -6.26 25.37 2.63
C LEU A 131 -7.36 25.11 3.67
N ALA A 132 -8.18 26.12 3.98
CA ALA A 132 -9.31 25.96 4.91
C ALA A 132 -10.36 24.98 4.37
N ASN A 133 -10.67 25.04 3.07
CA ASN A 133 -11.56 24.08 2.40
C ASN A 133 -11.00 22.66 2.46
N SER A 134 -9.71 22.47 2.18
CA SER A 134 -9.05 21.15 2.28
C SER A 134 -9.19 20.56 3.68
N MET A 135 -8.94 21.37 4.73
CA MET A 135 -9.11 20.94 6.12
C MET A 135 -10.56 20.57 6.45
N GLU A 136 -11.54 21.30 5.93
CA GLU A 136 -12.95 20.99 6.12
C GLU A 136 -13.36 19.71 5.40
N LEU A 137 -12.90 19.49 4.16
CA LEU A 137 -13.11 18.26 3.42
C LEU A 137 -12.50 17.05 4.14
N LEU A 138 -11.25 17.18 4.63
CA LEU A 138 -10.59 16.13 5.42
C LEU A 138 -11.35 15.82 6.71
N ARG A 139 -11.86 16.83 7.42
CA ARG A 139 -12.70 16.63 8.61
C ARG A 139 -14.01 15.92 8.30
N ARG A 140 -14.69 16.28 7.21
CA ARG A 140 -15.93 15.58 6.79
C ARG A 140 -15.67 14.13 6.46
N MET A 141 -14.58 13.85 5.75
CA MET A 141 -14.16 12.48 5.46
C MET A 141 -13.84 11.69 6.74
N GLU A 142 -13.17 12.31 7.71
CA GLU A 142 -12.90 11.73 9.02
C GLU A 142 -14.21 11.44 9.77
N VAL A 143 -15.18 12.36 9.76
CA VAL A 143 -16.52 12.19 10.37
C VAL A 143 -17.35 11.12 9.66
N GLU A 144 -17.30 11.01 8.33
CA GLU A 144 -18.03 10.00 7.56
C GLU A 144 -17.43 8.59 7.73
N THR A 145 -16.10 8.49 7.79
CA THR A 145 -15.42 7.21 8.11
C THR A 145 -15.54 6.82 9.58
N THR A 146 -15.68 7.78 10.49
CA THR A 146 -15.89 7.51 11.93
C THR A 146 -17.38 7.33 12.29
N GLY A 147 -18.34 7.90 11.58
CA GLY A 147 -19.76 7.86 11.97
C GLY A 147 -20.40 6.47 12.01
N LYS A 148 -19.94 5.54 11.17
CA LYS A 148 -20.45 4.14 11.13
C LYS A 148 -19.60 3.15 11.96
N ASP A 149 -18.30 3.42 12.10
CA ASP A 149 -17.32 2.52 12.70
C ASP A 149 -16.72 3.02 14.04
N SER A 150 -17.03 4.24 14.50
CA SER A 150 -16.42 4.84 15.72
C SER A 150 -16.72 4.10 17.00
N SER A 151 -17.81 3.33 17.02
CA SER A 151 -18.20 2.48 18.15
C SER A 151 -17.61 1.06 18.08
N LEU A 152 -16.93 0.71 16.99
CA LEU A 152 -16.34 -0.61 16.78
C LEU A 152 -14.88 -0.60 17.21
N PHE A 153 -14.42 -1.71 17.79
CA PHE A 153 -13.00 -1.95 17.95
C PHE A 153 -12.41 -2.42 16.63
N ARG A 154 -11.27 -1.88 16.24
CA ARG A 154 -10.49 -2.37 15.09
C ARG A 154 -9.24 -3.06 15.61
N ILE A 155 -9.04 -4.31 15.25
CA ILE A 155 -7.88 -5.11 15.62
C ILE A 155 -7.05 -5.35 14.37
N GLN A 156 -5.81 -4.88 14.39
CA GLN A 156 -4.80 -5.20 13.38
C GLN A 156 -4.00 -6.41 13.88
N MET A 157 -3.91 -7.43 13.03
CA MET A 157 -3.29 -8.71 13.32
C MET A 157 -2.22 -9.08 12.30
N PHE A 158 -2.03 -8.33 11.21
CA PHE A 158 -0.89 -8.51 10.30
C PHE A 158 0.27 -7.60 10.70
N GLY A 159 1.26 -8.17 11.37
CA GLY A 159 2.26 -7.48 12.16
C GLY A 159 1.99 -7.63 13.67
N PRO A 160 2.53 -6.74 14.52
CA PRO A 160 2.28 -6.76 15.95
C PRO A 160 0.80 -6.46 16.21
N ILE A 161 0.20 -7.08 17.23
CA ILE A 161 -1.19 -6.78 17.54
C ILE A 161 -1.39 -5.31 17.94
N ARG A 162 -2.28 -4.63 17.22
CA ARG A 162 -2.71 -3.25 17.52
C ARG A 162 -4.22 -3.17 17.62
N VAL A 163 -4.72 -2.38 18.56
CA VAL A 163 -6.16 -2.29 18.83
C VAL A 163 -6.55 -0.83 18.86
N PHE A 164 -7.60 -0.48 18.12
CA PHE A 164 -8.10 0.88 17.99
C PHE A 164 -9.57 0.94 18.39
N HIS A 165 -9.98 2.08 18.91
CA HIS A 165 -11.38 2.42 19.16
C HIS A 165 -11.58 3.90 18.82
N GLY A 166 -12.64 4.25 18.08
CA GLY A 166 -12.85 5.63 17.63
C GLY A 166 -11.68 6.23 16.84
N GLY A 167 -10.93 5.40 16.10
CA GLY A 167 -9.74 5.81 15.34
C GLY A 167 -8.45 5.96 16.18
N GLN A 168 -8.52 5.89 17.50
CA GLN A 168 -7.35 6.00 18.38
C GLN A 168 -6.83 4.63 18.82
N GLU A 169 -5.52 4.45 18.83
CA GLU A 169 -4.88 3.23 19.31
C GLU A 169 -4.89 3.15 20.84
N ILE A 170 -5.19 1.96 21.37
CA ILE A 170 -5.08 1.65 22.79
C ILE A 170 -3.60 1.44 23.12
N ASN A 171 -3.01 2.43 23.77
CA ASN A 171 -1.58 2.48 24.07
C ASN A 171 -1.13 1.34 24.97
N ALA A 172 0.14 0.93 24.84
CA ALA A 172 0.78 -0.10 25.67
C ALA A 172 0.59 0.12 27.18
N THR A 173 0.60 1.37 27.65
CA THR A 173 0.43 1.73 29.07
C THR A 173 -0.99 1.52 29.60
N GLN A 174 -1.98 1.46 28.72
CA GLN A 174 -3.38 1.19 29.10
C GLN A 174 -3.61 -0.31 29.33
N TRP A 175 -2.77 -1.17 28.75
CA TRP A 175 -2.79 -2.60 29.02
C TRP A 175 -2.21 -2.90 30.39
N ARG A 176 -3.05 -3.39 31.31
CA ARG A 176 -2.58 -3.76 32.65
C ARG A 176 -1.53 -4.88 32.60
N THR A 177 -1.68 -5.82 31.67
CA THR A 177 -0.74 -6.91 31.43
C THR A 177 -0.63 -7.22 29.94
N VAL A 178 0.52 -7.73 29.51
CA VAL A 178 0.72 -8.25 28.15
C VAL A 178 -0.23 -9.43 27.85
N LYS A 179 -0.50 -10.28 28.85
CA LYS A 179 -1.45 -11.41 28.72
C LYS A 179 -2.89 -10.96 28.43
N SER A 180 -3.33 -9.78 28.90
CA SER A 180 -4.65 -9.24 28.53
C SER A 180 -4.73 -8.93 27.04
N ARG A 181 -3.64 -8.41 26.45
CA ARG A 181 -3.53 -8.19 25.00
C ARG A 181 -3.51 -9.51 24.23
N HIS A 182 -2.77 -10.50 24.72
CA HIS A 182 -2.70 -11.83 24.09
C HIS A 182 -4.05 -12.56 24.16
N LEU A 183 -4.79 -12.45 25.28
CA LEU A 183 -6.14 -13.00 25.39
C LEU A 183 -7.11 -12.35 24.39
N LEU A 184 -7.01 -11.03 24.18
CA LEU A 184 -7.81 -10.37 23.14
C LEU A 184 -7.44 -10.87 21.74
N ALA A 185 -6.14 -10.97 21.43
CA ALA A 185 -5.65 -11.52 20.16
C ALA A 185 -6.22 -12.92 19.91
N TYR A 186 -6.13 -13.77 20.92
CA TYR A 186 -6.64 -15.13 20.89
C TYR A 186 -8.14 -15.14 20.65
N LEU A 187 -8.95 -14.41 21.42
CA LEU A 187 -10.40 -14.39 21.20
C LEU A 187 -10.80 -13.77 19.85
N ALA A 188 -9.99 -12.85 19.31
CA ALA A 188 -10.20 -12.25 17.99
C ALA A 188 -9.83 -13.21 16.84
N HIS A 189 -8.93 -14.16 17.11
CA HIS A 189 -8.62 -15.24 16.19
C HIS A 189 -9.79 -16.23 16.02
N GLN A 190 -10.59 -16.44 17.07
CA GLN A 190 -11.56 -17.53 17.10
C GLN A 190 -12.83 -17.21 16.30
N ASP A 191 -13.19 -18.08 15.37
CA ASP A 191 -14.46 -18.03 14.63
C ASP A 191 -15.67 -18.43 15.48
N LYS A 192 -15.42 -19.13 16.58
CA LYS A 192 -16.44 -19.76 17.44
C LYS A 192 -16.09 -19.58 18.91
N PRO A 193 -17.09 -19.63 19.81
CA PRO A 193 -16.83 -19.53 21.24
C PRO A 193 -15.94 -20.69 21.76
N VAL A 194 -14.89 -20.32 22.48
CA VAL A 194 -13.82 -21.21 22.97
C VAL A 194 -13.97 -21.50 24.46
N SER A 195 -13.68 -22.73 24.88
CA SER A 195 -13.75 -23.13 26.30
C SER A 195 -12.62 -22.51 27.12
N THR A 196 -12.84 -22.40 28.43
CA THR A 196 -11.78 -22.02 29.38
C THR A 196 -10.54 -22.91 29.24
N ASP A 197 -10.73 -24.22 29.13
CA ASP A 197 -9.63 -25.19 29.08
C ASP A 197 -8.74 -24.97 27.86
N GLN A 198 -9.34 -24.73 26.69
CA GLN A 198 -8.59 -24.43 25.46
C GLN A 198 -7.81 -23.12 25.58
N ILE A 199 -8.44 -22.06 26.13
CA ILE A 199 -7.76 -20.78 26.35
C ILE A 199 -6.55 -20.96 27.27
N ILE A 200 -6.70 -21.79 28.31
CA ILE A 200 -5.63 -22.06 29.28
C ILE A 200 -4.47 -22.78 28.61
N GLU A 201 -4.76 -23.86 27.89
CA GLU A 201 -3.76 -24.66 27.16
C GLU A 201 -2.98 -23.80 26.17
N ASP A 202 -3.67 -22.95 25.40
CA ASP A 202 -3.05 -22.15 24.35
C ASP A 202 -2.25 -20.93 24.86
N LEU A 203 -2.64 -20.35 26.00
CA LEU A 203 -2.01 -19.13 26.53
C LEU A 203 -1.09 -19.36 27.73
N TRP A 204 -1.23 -20.48 28.45
CA TRP A 204 -0.41 -20.84 29.61
C TRP A 204 -0.03 -22.33 29.59
N PRO A 205 0.60 -22.84 28.52
CA PRO A 205 0.89 -24.27 28.35
C PRO A 205 1.80 -24.84 29.46
N ASP A 206 2.71 -24.01 29.99
CA ASP A 206 3.72 -24.43 30.97
C ASP A 206 3.31 -24.16 32.43
N VAL A 207 2.04 -23.81 32.67
CA VAL A 207 1.53 -23.48 34.01
C VAL A 207 0.58 -24.58 34.47
N ASP A 208 0.74 -24.98 35.73
CA ASP A 208 -0.20 -25.89 36.40
C ASP A 208 -1.68 -25.45 36.20
N PRO A 209 -2.62 -26.37 35.90
CA PRO A 209 -3.98 -26.02 35.51
C PRO A 209 -4.74 -25.14 36.51
N ASP A 210 -4.61 -25.39 37.81
CA ASP A 210 -5.33 -24.61 38.84
C ASP A 210 -4.79 -23.18 38.90
N ARG A 211 -3.47 -23.03 38.79
CA ARG A 211 -2.82 -21.72 38.72
C ARG A 211 -3.14 -20.99 37.42
N ALA A 212 -3.17 -21.70 36.30
CA ALA A 212 -3.49 -21.13 34.99
C ALA A 212 -4.95 -20.63 34.94
N LEU A 213 -5.88 -21.35 35.58
CA LEU A 213 -7.27 -20.92 35.73
C LEU A 213 -7.38 -19.60 36.52
N ALA A 214 -6.64 -19.46 37.62
CA ALA A 214 -6.60 -18.21 38.38
C ALA A 214 -6.00 -17.05 37.57
N LEU A 215 -4.94 -17.30 36.80
CA LEU A 215 -4.32 -16.31 35.90
C LEU A 215 -5.29 -15.91 34.77
N PHE A 216 -6.01 -16.86 34.19
CA PHE A 216 -7.03 -16.59 33.18
C PHE A 216 -8.12 -15.66 33.72
N HIS A 217 -8.70 -15.95 34.87
CA HIS A 217 -9.75 -15.12 35.46
C HIS A 217 -9.26 -13.69 35.77
N THR A 218 -8.03 -13.56 36.29
CA THR A 218 -7.41 -12.25 36.54
C THR A 218 -7.17 -11.49 35.25
N THR A 219 -6.65 -12.16 34.22
CA THR A 219 -6.38 -11.59 32.89
C THR A 219 -7.67 -11.13 32.20
N LEU A 220 -8.72 -11.95 32.27
CA LEU A 220 -10.05 -11.65 31.75
C LEU A 220 -10.68 -10.45 32.46
N TYR A 221 -10.54 -10.37 33.79
CA TYR A 221 -11.01 -9.22 34.57
C TYR A 221 -10.35 -7.91 34.09
N TYR A 222 -9.01 -7.90 33.95
CA TYR A 222 -8.30 -6.72 33.45
C TYR A 222 -8.68 -6.36 32.02
N LEU A 223 -8.85 -7.34 31.15
CA LEU A 223 -9.27 -7.11 29.76
C LEU A 223 -10.68 -6.51 29.70
N ARG A 224 -11.65 -7.05 30.45
CA ARG A 224 -13.01 -6.50 30.53
C ARG A 224 -13.02 -5.06 31.05
N ARG A 225 -12.26 -4.80 32.12
CA ARG A 225 -12.15 -3.45 32.69
C ARG A 225 -11.55 -2.46 31.70
N LEU A 226 -10.55 -2.86 30.91
CA LEU A 226 -9.97 -2.02 29.86
C LEU A 226 -11.00 -1.70 28.77
N LEU A 227 -11.67 -2.71 28.21
CA LEU A 227 -12.66 -2.51 27.15
C LEU A 227 -13.84 -1.64 27.61
N HIS A 228 -14.23 -1.76 28.89
CA HIS A 228 -15.31 -0.98 29.48
C HIS A 228 -15.00 0.53 29.60
N GLN A 229 -13.73 0.94 29.50
CA GLN A 229 -13.35 2.36 29.44
C GLN A 229 -13.79 3.02 28.12
N PHE A 230 -13.99 2.22 27.07
CA PHE A 230 -14.30 2.71 25.72
C PHE A 230 -15.77 2.49 25.34
N THR A 231 -16.42 1.47 25.92
CA THR A 231 -17.83 1.17 25.66
C THR A 231 -18.52 0.59 26.88
N GLN A 232 -19.81 0.92 27.05
CA GLN A 232 -20.66 0.33 28.09
C GLN A 232 -21.14 -1.09 27.73
N GLU A 233 -20.93 -1.53 26.48
CA GLU A 233 -21.33 -2.87 26.05
C GLU A 233 -20.41 -3.96 26.60
N GLU A 234 -21.00 -5.12 26.93
CA GLU A 234 -20.20 -6.29 27.33
C GLU A 234 -19.51 -6.90 26.10
N MET A 235 -18.23 -6.56 25.91
CA MET A 235 -17.45 -6.98 24.72
C MET A 235 -17.01 -8.44 24.73
N ILE A 236 -16.91 -9.10 25.89
CA ILE A 236 -16.53 -10.52 26.01
C ILE A 236 -17.71 -11.28 26.60
N ILE A 237 -18.42 -11.99 25.73
CA ILE A 237 -19.63 -12.74 26.07
C ILE A 237 -19.20 -14.12 26.59
N ARG A 238 -19.86 -14.56 27.67
CA ARG A 238 -19.70 -15.90 28.23
C ARG A 238 -20.99 -16.70 28.07
N GLY A 239 -20.92 -17.88 27.46
CA GLY A 239 -22.04 -18.82 27.36
C GLY A 239 -21.56 -20.27 27.51
N SER A 240 -22.21 -21.07 28.36
CA SER A 240 -21.85 -22.50 28.57
C SER A 240 -20.36 -22.75 28.84
N LYS A 241 -19.73 -21.92 29.71
CA LYS A 241 -18.28 -21.91 30.01
C LYS A 241 -17.36 -21.66 28.79
N ARG A 242 -17.90 -21.07 27.72
CA ARG A 242 -17.15 -20.62 26.56
C ARG A 242 -17.14 -19.10 26.46
N TYR A 243 -16.12 -18.56 25.82
CA TYR A 243 -15.89 -17.13 25.63
C TYR A 243 -15.75 -16.80 24.16
N GLN A 244 -16.28 -15.64 23.78
CA GLN A 244 -16.08 -15.04 22.46
C GLN A 244 -16.13 -13.53 22.58
N LEU A 245 -15.59 -12.85 21.58
CA LEU A 245 -15.85 -11.43 21.42
C LEU A 245 -17.27 -11.21 20.90
N ARG A 246 -17.89 -10.08 21.28
CA ARG A 246 -19.23 -9.72 20.84
C ARG A 246 -19.26 -9.60 19.30
N PRO A 247 -20.09 -10.42 18.62
CA PRO A 247 -20.19 -10.36 17.17
C PRO A 247 -20.62 -8.97 16.68
N GLY A 248 -20.07 -8.53 15.55
CA GLY A 248 -20.42 -7.24 14.94
C GLY A 248 -19.89 -6.01 15.69
N ARG A 249 -19.12 -6.18 16.78
CA ARG A 249 -18.46 -5.07 17.50
C ARG A 249 -16.97 -4.95 17.25
N ILE A 250 -16.41 -5.85 16.43
CA ILE A 250 -14.99 -5.90 16.13
C ILE A 250 -14.79 -6.03 14.62
N LEU A 251 -13.90 -5.18 14.11
CA LEU A 251 -13.35 -5.27 12.77
C LEU A 251 -11.94 -5.83 12.88
N SER A 252 -11.65 -6.91 12.16
CA SER A 252 -10.32 -7.50 12.08
C SER A 252 -9.82 -7.41 10.64
N ASP A 253 -8.58 -6.95 10.49
CA ASP A 253 -7.89 -6.97 9.20
C ASP A 253 -7.71 -8.38 8.65
N ARG A 254 -7.47 -9.39 9.51
CA ARG A 254 -7.44 -10.81 9.14
C ARG A 254 -8.76 -11.23 8.50
N PHE A 255 -9.89 -10.98 9.14
CA PHE A 255 -11.20 -11.38 8.59
C PHE A 255 -11.51 -10.67 7.28
N GLN A 256 -11.15 -9.39 7.17
CA GLN A 256 -11.31 -8.64 5.93
C GLN A 256 -10.45 -9.22 4.80
N PHE A 257 -9.20 -9.56 5.10
CA PHE A 257 -8.28 -10.22 4.17
C PHE A 257 -8.80 -11.59 3.72
N GLU A 258 -9.13 -12.48 4.66
CA GLU A 258 -9.60 -13.84 4.36
C GLU A 258 -10.91 -13.83 3.56
N LYS A 259 -11.84 -12.91 3.85
CA LYS A 259 -13.10 -12.77 3.11
C LYS A 259 -12.85 -12.44 1.63
N THR A 260 -11.99 -11.46 1.35
CA THR A 260 -11.67 -11.08 -0.03
C THR A 260 -10.83 -12.17 -0.72
N ALA A 261 -9.92 -12.80 0.04
CA ALA A 261 -9.13 -13.92 -0.45
C ALA A 261 -10.01 -15.06 -0.95
N HIS A 262 -11.01 -15.46 -0.16
CA HIS A 262 -11.94 -16.53 -0.53
C HIS A 262 -12.65 -16.25 -1.85
N LEU A 263 -13.13 -15.02 -2.04
CA LEU A 263 -13.77 -14.61 -3.30
C LEU A 263 -12.83 -14.74 -4.51
N ALA A 264 -11.55 -14.45 -4.34
CA ALA A 264 -10.53 -14.54 -5.38
C ALA A 264 -9.98 -15.95 -5.62
N LEU A 265 -10.22 -16.87 -4.67
CA LEU A 265 -9.93 -18.29 -4.87
C LEU A 265 -11.03 -18.98 -5.68
N GLU A 266 -12.28 -18.56 -5.51
CA GLU A 266 -13.45 -19.20 -6.15
C GLU A 266 -13.84 -18.61 -7.50
N LYS A 267 -13.48 -17.35 -7.78
CA LYS A 267 -13.95 -16.62 -8.95
C LYS A 267 -12.79 -16.09 -9.78
N GLU A 268 -13.05 -15.87 -11.07
CA GLU A 268 -12.15 -15.10 -11.92
C GLU A 268 -12.02 -13.66 -11.41
N ILE A 269 -10.81 -13.11 -11.52
CA ILE A 269 -10.52 -11.75 -11.08
C ILE A 269 -11.07 -10.77 -12.11
N THR A 270 -12.13 -10.06 -11.73
CA THR A 270 -12.63 -8.89 -12.45
C THR A 270 -11.90 -7.63 -11.99
N ALA A 271 -12.03 -6.52 -12.72
CA ALA A 271 -11.44 -5.24 -12.30
C ALA A 271 -11.86 -4.82 -10.89
N ALA A 272 -13.16 -4.94 -10.57
CA ALA A 272 -13.68 -4.63 -9.24
C ALA A 272 -13.13 -5.57 -8.15
N LEU A 273 -12.94 -6.85 -8.46
CA LEU A 273 -12.33 -7.79 -7.50
C LEU A 273 -10.83 -7.54 -7.34
N ALA A 274 -10.13 -7.12 -8.41
CA ALA A 274 -8.72 -6.76 -8.35
C ALA A 274 -8.49 -5.58 -7.39
N GLU A 275 -9.30 -4.52 -7.46
CA GLU A 275 -9.22 -3.38 -6.54
C GLU A 275 -9.49 -3.79 -5.09
N GLN A 276 -10.51 -4.63 -4.86
CA GLN A 276 -10.79 -5.16 -3.52
C GLN A 276 -9.64 -6.00 -2.99
N LEU A 277 -9.02 -6.81 -3.86
CA LEU A 277 -7.84 -7.60 -3.51
C LEU A 277 -6.61 -6.74 -3.25
N GLU A 278 -6.36 -5.68 -4.02
CA GLU A 278 -5.29 -4.71 -3.75
C GLU A 278 -5.45 -4.12 -2.35
N ALA A 279 -6.66 -3.70 -1.98
CA ALA A 279 -6.96 -3.21 -0.64
C ALA A 279 -6.73 -4.29 0.43
N ALA A 280 -7.18 -5.53 0.18
CA ALA A 280 -7.01 -6.65 1.10
C ALA A 280 -5.53 -7.02 1.32
N VAL A 281 -4.74 -7.22 0.26
CA VAL A 281 -3.31 -7.58 0.41
C VAL A 281 -2.49 -6.46 1.04
N SER A 282 -2.96 -5.20 0.93
CA SER A 282 -2.35 -4.04 1.61
C SER A 282 -2.59 -4.02 3.13
N LEU A 283 -3.54 -4.81 3.63
CA LEU A 283 -3.70 -5.05 5.07
C LEU A 283 -2.56 -5.92 5.62
N TYR A 284 -1.99 -6.81 4.80
CA TYR A 284 -0.88 -7.67 5.18
C TYR A 284 0.43 -6.88 5.23
N ARG A 285 0.75 -6.30 6.40
CA ARG A 285 1.92 -5.42 6.61
C ARG A 285 3.12 -6.13 7.26
N GLY A 286 2.85 -7.25 7.92
CA GLY A 286 3.81 -8.09 8.62
C GLY A 286 3.18 -9.45 8.87
N ASP A 287 3.93 -10.38 9.45
CA ASP A 287 3.41 -11.71 9.71
C ASP A 287 2.30 -11.68 10.76
N TYR A 288 1.36 -12.62 10.64
CA TYR A 288 0.20 -12.68 11.51
C TYR A 288 0.60 -12.77 12.99
N LEU A 289 0.22 -11.79 13.81
CA LEU A 289 0.57 -11.71 15.23
C LEU A 289 2.08 -11.93 15.48
N GLU A 290 2.94 -11.22 14.75
CA GLU A 290 4.40 -11.44 14.78
C GLU A 290 5.03 -11.27 16.16
N ASP A 291 4.37 -10.56 17.08
CA ASP A 291 4.83 -10.34 18.46
C ASP A 291 4.33 -11.41 19.46
N LEU A 292 3.61 -12.43 18.98
CA LEU A 292 3.10 -13.53 19.79
C LEU A 292 3.77 -14.86 19.41
N ASP A 293 4.55 -15.39 20.35
CA ASP A 293 5.21 -16.68 20.23
C ASP A 293 4.40 -17.77 20.93
N TYR A 294 3.34 -18.26 20.27
CA TYR A 294 2.53 -19.38 20.74
C TYR A 294 2.45 -20.48 19.68
N GLN A 295 2.38 -21.74 20.13
CA GLN A 295 2.31 -22.91 19.24
C GLN A 295 1.13 -22.86 18.26
N TRP A 296 -0.02 -22.32 18.69
CA TRP A 296 -1.19 -22.18 17.84
C TRP A 296 -1.02 -21.12 16.75
N VAL A 297 -0.15 -20.11 16.94
CA VAL A 297 0.06 -18.99 16.00
C VAL A 297 0.85 -19.43 14.76
N MET A 298 1.91 -20.23 14.94
CA MET A 298 2.82 -20.65 13.87
C MET A 298 2.13 -21.25 12.62
N PRO A 299 1.23 -22.26 12.73
CA PRO A 299 0.57 -22.82 11.55
C PRO A 299 -0.36 -21.80 10.84
N ILE A 300 -0.91 -20.83 11.59
CA ILE A 300 -1.77 -19.79 11.01
C ILE A 300 -0.92 -18.76 10.26
N GLN A 301 0.23 -18.37 10.82
CA GLN A 301 1.19 -17.50 10.15
C GLN A 301 1.59 -18.07 8.79
N GLU A 302 1.98 -19.34 8.75
CA GLU A 302 2.40 -19.99 7.50
C GLU A 302 1.25 -20.04 6.48
N LYS A 303 0.04 -20.41 6.93
CA LYS A 303 -1.15 -20.43 6.09
C LYS A 303 -1.46 -19.05 5.48
N LEU A 304 -1.47 -18.00 6.30
CA LEU A 304 -1.80 -16.64 5.86
C LEU A 304 -0.70 -16.03 5.00
N ARG A 305 0.57 -16.35 5.27
CA ARG A 305 1.70 -15.96 4.44
C ARG A 305 1.59 -16.59 3.05
N SER A 306 1.38 -17.90 2.99
CA SER A 306 1.14 -18.63 1.73
C SER A 306 -0.03 -18.06 0.94
N LEU A 307 -1.15 -17.78 1.62
CA LEU A 307 -2.33 -17.17 0.98
C LEU A 307 -2.02 -15.77 0.43
N ASN A 308 -1.30 -14.92 1.17
CA ASN A 308 -0.90 -13.59 0.70
C ASN A 308 0.00 -13.67 -0.54
N LEU A 309 0.93 -14.62 -0.58
CA LEU A 309 1.76 -14.87 -1.77
C LEU A 309 0.90 -15.28 -2.98
N GLU A 310 -0.02 -16.21 -2.79
CA GLU A 310 -0.92 -16.67 -3.85
C GLU A 310 -1.76 -15.52 -4.42
N LEU A 311 -2.39 -14.72 -3.56
CA LEU A 311 -3.23 -13.60 -4.00
C LEU A 311 -2.44 -12.53 -4.75
N ARG A 312 -1.23 -12.19 -4.28
CA ARG A 312 -0.34 -11.23 -4.96
C ARG A 312 0.10 -11.76 -6.33
N GLN A 313 0.35 -13.07 -6.43
CA GLN A 313 0.68 -13.68 -7.71
C GLN A 313 -0.52 -13.64 -8.67
N LYS A 314 -1.73 -13.95 -8.19
CA LYS A 314 -2.95 -13.83 -9.00
C LYS A 314 -3.20 -12.40 -9.47
N LEU A 315 -3.02 -11.40 -8.61
CA LEU A 315 -3.09 -9.97 -8.99
C LEU A 315 -2.06 -9.62 -10.06
N ALA A 316 -0.80 -10.05 -9.90
CA ALA A 316 0.23 -9.81 -10.89
C ALA A 316 -0.10 -10.41 -12.25
N VAL A 317 -0.59 -11.67 -12.28
CA VAL A 317 -1.03 -12.33 -13.51
C VAL A 317 -2.21 -11.59 -14.14
N TYR A 318 -3.21 -11.19 -13.35
CA TYR A 318 -4.35 -10.41 -13.82
C TYR A 318 -3.89 -9.11 -14.48
N TYR A 319 -3.00 -8.34 -13.85
CA TYR A 319 -2.53 -7.07 -14.40
C TYR A 319 -1.69 -7.25 -15.67
N LEU A 320 -0.87 -8.30 -15.77
CA LEU A 320 -0.15 -8.61 -17.01
C LEU A 320 -1.10 -8.98 -18.15
N GLN A 321 -2.11 -9.81 -17.88
CA GLN A 321 -3.13 -10.18 -18.88
C GLN A 321 -3.92 -8.96 -19.38
N ASN A 322 -4.12 -7.96 -18.52
CA ASN A 322 -4.84 -6.72 -18.84
C ASN A 322 -3.92 -5.56 -19.28
N LYS A 323 -2.66 -5.83 -19.64
CA LYS A 323 -1.70 -4.81 -20.14
C LYS A 323 -1.44 -3.66 -19.17
N MET A 324 -1.42 -3.97 -17.87
CA MET A 324 -1.08 -3.06 -16.78
C MET A 324 0.21 -3.51 -16.04
N PRO A 325 1.36 -3.64 -16.72
CA PRO A 325 2.58 -4.22 -16.13
C PRO A 325 3.13 -3.41 -14.95
N ALA A 326 2.89 -2.11 -14.89
CA ALA A 326 3.29 -1.26 -13.76
C ALA A 326 2.60 -1.68 -12.44
N LYS A 327 1.31 -2.02 -12.48
CA LYS A 327 0.59 -2.54 -11.30
C LYS A 327 1.08 -3.94 -10.92
N ALA A 328 1.32 -4.80 -11.91
CA ALA A 328 1.91 -6.12 -11.68
C ALA A 328 3.26 -6.03 -10.96
N LEU A 329 4.11 -5.08 -11.36
CA LEU A 329 5.44 -4.88 -10.80
C LEU A 329 5.40 -4.61 -9.29
N LEU A 330 4.43 -3.83 -8.80
CA LEU A 330 4.28 -3.55 -7.37
C LEU A 330 4.07 -4.82 -6.54
N HIS A 331 3.27 -5.76 -7.04
CA HIS A 331 3.05 -7.05 -6.38
C HIS A 331 4.25 -7.98 -6.50
N LEU A 332 4.89 -8.01 -7.67
CA LEU A 332 6.04 -8.88 -7.96
C LEU A 332 7.28 -8.51 -7.15
N GLN A 333 7.49 -7.21 -6.90
CA GLN A 333 8.55 -6.74 -6.01
C GLN A 333 8.34 -7.21 -4.56
N GLN A 334 7.11 -7.24 -4.08
CA GLN A 334 6.81 -7.80 -2.75
C GLN A 334 7.00 -9.32 -2.73
N LEU A 335 6.56 -10.02 -3.77
CA LEU A 335 6.73 -11.47 -3.88
C LEU A 335 8.19 -11.90 -3.91
N ILE A 336 9.07 -11.19 -4.61
CA ILE A 336 10.49 -11.56 -4.67
C ILE A 336 11.22 -11.28 -3.35
N MET A 337 10.76 -10.31 -2.56
CA MET A 337 11.30 -10.11 -1.20
C MET A 337 10.88 -11.22 -0.25
N LEU A 338 9.64 -11.69 -0.35
CA LEU A 338 9.10 -12.74 0.52
C LEU A 338 9.53 -14.16 0.09
N ASN A 339 9.74 -14.37 -1.20
CA ASN A 339 10.18 -15.65 -1.75
C ASN A 339 11.25 -15.42 -2.86
N PRO A 340 12.51 -15.15 -2.46
CA PRO A 340 13.58 -14.76 -3.39
C PRO A 340 14.01 -15.88 -4.33
N TYR A 341 13.65 -17.13 -4.06
CA TYR A 341 14.08 -18.30 -4.85
C TYR A 341 13.01 -18.78 -5.84
N SER A 342 11.86 -18.10 -5.93
CA SER A 342 10.79 -18.49 -6.85
C SER A 342 11.10 -18.10 -8.29
N GLU A 343 11.44 -19.10 -9.12
CA GLU A 343 11.57 -18.90 -10.58
C GLU A 343 10.25 -18.44 -11.21
N THR A 344 9.10 -18.87 -10.68
CA THR A 344 7.77 -18.45 -11.16
C THR A 344 7.56 -16.95 -10.95
N THR A 345 7.90 -16.45 -9.76
CA THR A 345 7.85 -15.01 -9.46
C THR A 345 8.82 -14.24 -10.37
N LEU A 346 10.03 -14.76 -10.54
CA LEU A 346 11.00 -14.12 -11.43
C LEU A 346 10.51 -14.09 -12.88
N LYS A 347 9.94 -15.18 -13.42
CA LYS A 347 9.37 -15.19 -14.79
C LYS A 347 8.36 -14.07 -14.97
N LEU A 348 7.41 -13.91 -14.05
CA LEU A 348 6.42 -12.83 -14.10
C LEU A 348 7.06 -11.44 -13.99
N LEU A 349 8.07 -11.28 -13.13
CA LEU A 349 8.82 -10.03 -12.97
C LEU A 349 9.53 -9.62 -14.25
N LEU A 350 10.22 -10.56 -14.90
CA LEU A 350 10.88 -10.32 -16.18
C LEU A 350 9.88 -9.99 -17.28
N THR A 351 8.72 -10.67 -17.31
CA THR A 351 7.61 -10.33 -18.23
C THR A 351 7.14 -8.89 -18.02
N ALA A 352 6.88 -8.48 -16.78
CA ALA A 352 6.45 -7.12 -16.48
C ALA A 352 7.47 -6.07 -16.96
N CYS A 353 8.76 -6.28 -16.67
CA CYS A 353 9.82 -5.38 -17.12
C CYS A 353 9.93 -5.33 -18.66
N ALA A 354 9.80 -6.48 -19.33
CA ALA A 354 9.85 -6.55 -20.79
C ALA A 354 8.66 -5.85 -21.46
N GLU A 355 7.44 -6.03 -20.94
CA GLU A 355 6.24 -5.33 -21.44
C GLU A 355 6.32 -3.80 -21.23
N MET A 356 7.09 -3.36 -20.24
CA MET A 356 7.40 -1.94 -20.02
C MET A 356 8.58 -1.43 -20.88
N GLY A 357 9.24 -2.29 -21.66
CA GLY A 357 10.42 -1.95 -22.45
C GLY A 357 11.72 -1.77 -21.64
N ASP A 358 11.74 -2.15 -20.35
CA ASP A 358 12.91 -2.01 -19.49
C ASP A 358 13.80 -3.27 -19.54
N GLN A 359 14.53 -3.43 -20.65
CA GLN A 359 15.48 -4.52 -20.84
C GLN A 359 16.63 -4.51 -19.81
N ALA A 360 17.01 -3.33 -19.31
CA ALA A 360 18.03 -3.22 -18.28
C ALA A 360 17.55 -3.87 -16.95
N ALA A 361 16.29 -3.65 -16.57
CA ALA A 361 15.68 -4.30 -15.41
C ALA A 361 15.58 -5.82 -15.59
N VAL A 362 15.22 -6.31 -16.78
CA VAL A 362 15.20 -7.75 -17.10
C VAL A 362 16.55 -8.40 -16.79
N ILE A 363 17.64 -7.85 -17.33
CA ILE A 363 19.00 -8.37 -17.13
C ILE A 363 19.38 -8.28 -15.65
N LYS A 364 19.11 -7.14 -15.00
CA LYS A 364 19.44 -6.91 -13.60
C LYS A 364 18.77 -7.91 -12.66
N HIS A 365 17.47 -8.15 -12.83
CA HIS A 365 16.71 -9.06 -11.97
C HIS A 365 17.13 -10.52 -12.16
N TYR A 366 17.38 -10.96 -13.40
CA TYR A 366 17.87 -12.31 -13.68
C TYR A 366 19.26 -12.55 -13.08
N ALA A 367 20.17 -11.58 -13.22
CA ALA A 367 21.51 -11.67 -12.65
C ALA A 367 21.48 -11.71 -11.11
N ALA A 368 20.66 -10.84 -10.49
CA ALA A 368 20.49 -10.81 -9.04
C ALA A 368 19.93 -12.14 -8.51
N PHE A 369 18.91 -12.70 -9.15
CA PHE A 369 18.38 -14.02 -8.79
C PHE A 369 19.45 -15.10 -8.91
N THR A 370 20.12 -15.19 -10.06
CA THR A 370 21.16 -16.21 -10.32
C THR A 370 22.26 -16.17 -9.26
N LYS A 371 22.67 -14.96 -8.87
CA LYS A 371 23.62 -14.75 -7.77
C LYS A 371 23.06 -15.27 -6.45
N ASN A 372 21.86 -14.84 -6.06
CA ASN A 372 21.25 -15.22 -4.78
C ASN A 372 21.07 -16.74 -4.63
N ILE A 373 20.51 -17.43 -5.63
CA ILE A 373 20.31 -18.89 -5.53
C ILE A 373 21.66 -19.64 -5.51
N SER A 374 22.66 -19.14 -6.23
CA SER A 374 24.00 -19.73 -6.24
C SER A 374 24.69 -19.56 -4.88
N GLU A 375 24.59 -18.38 -4.26
CA GLU A 375 25.25 -18.08 -2.99
C GLU A 375 24.56 -18.75 -1.80
N GLU A 376 23.22 -18.75 -1.76
CA GLU A 376 22.46 -19.22 -0.60
C GLU A 376 22.05 -20.71 -0.69
N LEU A 377 21.83 -21.23 -1.90
CA LEU A 377 21.37 -22.61 -2.11
C LEU A 377 22.40 -23.49 -2.85
N GLY A 378 23.46 -22.92 -3.41
CA GLY A 378 24.41 -23.66 -4.26
C GLY A 378 23.79 -24.18 -5.56
N LEU A 379 22.64 -23.63 -5.95
CA LEU A 379 21.89 -24.05 -7.14
C LEU A 379 22.14 -23.10 -8.32
N GLN A 380 21.67 -23.48 -9.50
CA GLN A 380 21.69 -22.66 -10.70
C GLN A 380 20.27 -22.56 -11.26
N PRO A 381 19.94 -21.48 -12.00
CA PRO A 381 18.64 -21.39 -12.66
C PRO A 381 18.37 -22.59 -13.55
N SER A 382 17.13 -23.04 -13.57
CA SER A 382 16.66 -24.17 -14.34
C SER A 382 16.90 -23.97 -15.84
N SER A 383 16.96 -25.07 -16.58
CA SER A 383 17.10 -25.02 -18.04
C SER A 383 15.94 -24.28 -18.71
N GLU A 384 14.73 -24.42 -18.17
CA GLU A 384 13.54 -23.67 -18.61
C GLU A 384 13.71 -22.17 -18.37
N MET A 385 14.20 -21.79 -17.19
CA MET A 385 14.37 -20.38 -16.85
C MET A 385 15.46 -19.70 -17.68
N LYS A 386 16.56 -20.42 -17.97
CA LYS A 386 17.61 -19.98 -18.90
C LYS A 386 17.07 -19.75 -20.32
N LYS A 387 16.25 -20.68 -20.83
CA LYS A 387 15.60 -20.55 -22.15
C LYS A 387 14.63 -19.36 -22.18
N PHE A 388 13.83 -19.20 -21.12
CA PHE A 388 12.89 -18.08 -21.00
C PHE A 388 13.62 -16.73 -21.01
N PHE A 389 14.68 -16.58 -20.20
CA PHE A 389 15.51 -15.38 -20.20
C PHE A 389 16.10 -15.09 -21.59
N ALA A 390 16.68 -16.09 -22.24
CA ALA A 390 17.26 -15.93 -23.58
C ALA A 390 16.23 -15.53 -24.65
N HIS A 391 14.95 -15.90 -24.48
CA HIS A 391 13.87 -15.47 -25.36
C HIS A 391 13.46 -14.02 -25.09
N ILE A 392 13.22 -13.67 -23.82
CA ILE A 392 12.69 -12.35 -23.46
C ILE A 392 13.72 -11.22 -23.63
N SER A 393 15.01 -11.52 -23.46
CA SER A 393 16.09 -10.56 -23.73
C SER A 393 16.31 -10.27 -25.23
N LYS A 394 15.67 -11.02 -26.14
CA LYS A 394 15.75 -10.78 -27.59
C LYS A 394 14.56 -10.01 -28.16
N GLN A 395 13.48 -9.84 -27.39
CA GLN A 395 12.33 -9.04 -27.82
C GLN A 395 12.72 -7.56 -27.79
N LYS A 396 12.75 -6.93 -28.98
CA LYS A 396 13.03 -5.51 -29.21
C LYS A 396 11.76 -4.69 -29.25
#